data_AF-A0AAD3E039-F1
#
_entry.id   AF-A0AAD3E039-F1
#
_cell.length_a   1.000
_cell.length_b   1.000
_cell.length_c   1.000
_cell.angle_alpha   90.00
_cell.angle_beta   90.00
_cell.angle_gamma   90.00
#
_symmetry.space_group_name_H-M   'P 1'
#
loop_
_entity.id
_entity.type
_entity.pdbx_description
1 polymer ?
#
loop_
_entity_poly.entity_id
_entity_poly.type
_entity_poly.pdbx_seq_one_letter_code
_entity_poly.pdbx_strand_id
1 'polypeptide(L)'
;ASPHLPLRPQGVLRGEGPLWESRKFMSSGSGSPDLSPSLWYQLGCAHARCGHPSQAVSAFQRAASLMPHHPVFLHELAKACQVSGDHAAALSHFSRVLQLQPRNARALLRRGLALKALRRYEEAAEDLLAARRLEPHNPALRLDLRALGNVNYVELCAPGEEDDVTVVTKY
;
A
#
# COMPACT_ATOMS: atom_id res chain seq x y z
N ALA A 1 -22.47 5.38 -58.77
CA ALA A 1 -21.18 5.23 -58.08
C ALA A 1 -21.00 6.45 -57.18
N SER A 2 -21.27 6.27 -55.88
CA SER A 2 -21.26 7.34 -54.88
C SER A 2 -20.78 6.74 -53.56
N PRO A 3 -19.78 7.29 -52.88
CA PRO A 3 -19.57 7.02 -51.46
C PRO A 3 -20.27 8.11 -50.65
N HIS A 4 -21.30 7.68 -49.92
CA HIS A 4 -22.04 8.47 -48.96
C HIS A 4 -21.13 8.83 -47.77
N LEU A 5 -20.96 10.13 -47.49
CA LEU A 5 -20.52 10.58 -46.16
C LEU A 5 -21.65 10.33 -45.16
N PRO A 6 -21.39 9.73 -43.98
CA PRO A 6 -22.35 9.81 -42.90
C PRO A 6 -22.18 11.13 -42.13
N LEU A 7 -23.31 11.79 -41.98
CA LEU A 7 -23.57 13.04 -41.26
C LEU A 7 -23.17 12.91 -39.78
N ARG A 8 -22.51 13.94 -39.22
CA ARG A 8 -22.36 14.12 -37.77
C ARG A 8 -23.73 14.34 -37.13
N PRO A 9 -24.12 13.60 -36.07
CA PRO A 9 -25.16 14.10 -35.19
C PRO A 9 -24.53 15.08 -34.20
N GLN A 10 -24.99 16.33 -34.24
CA GLN A 10 -24.92 17.22 -33.09
C GLN A 10 -25.91 16.68 -32.05
N GLY A 11 -25.44 16.40 -30.83
CA GLY A 11 -26.34 15.97 -29.77
C GLY A 11 -25.64 15.54 -28.48
N VAL A 12 -25.67 16.45 -27.50
CA VAL A 12 -25.71 16.21 -26.05
C VAL A 12 -24.37 15.88 -25.34
N LEU A 13 -23.90 16.92 -24.64
CA LEU A 13 -22.99 16.84 -23.50
C LEU A 13 -23.67 16.08 -22.35
N ARG A 14 -23.25 14.83 -22.08
CA ARG A 14 -23.31 14.19 -20.76
C ARG A 14 -22.29 13.06 -20.72
N GLY A 15 -21.66 12.91 -19.55
CA GLY A 15 -20.41 12.18 -19.34
C GLY A 15 -20.40 10.71 -19.76
N GLU A 16 -19.18 10.19 -19.79
CA GLU A 16 -18.76 8.80 -20.07
C GLU A 16 -18.60 8.45 -21.56
N GLY A 17 -17.41 8.79 -22.08
CA GLY A 17 -16.92 8.21 -23.33
C GLY A 17 -16.59 6.72 -23.14
N PRO A 18 -16.98 5.84 -24.08
CA PRO A 18 -16.82 4.40 -23.93
C PRO A 18 -15.34 3.97 -24.01
N LEU A 19 -14.94 3.10 -23.07
CA LEU A 19 -13.59 2.55 -22.85
C LEU A 19 -12.85 1.97 -24.08
N TRP A 20 -13.49 1.87 -25.25
CA TRP A 20 -12.87 1.35 -26.48
C TRP A 20 -12.02 2.39 -27.24
N GLU A 21 -12.20 3.70 -27.03
CA GLU A 21 -11.33 4.70 -27.66
C GLU A 21 -9.89 4.66 -27.14
N SER A 22 -9.66 4.10 -25.96
CA SER A 22 -8.31 3.78 -25.44
C SER A 22 -7.51 2.84 -26.34
N ARG A 23 -8.17 2.09 -27.26
CA ARG A 23 -7.48 1.21 -28.22
C ARG A 23 -6.88 1.94 -29.41
N LYS A 24 -7.29 3.17 -29.73
CA LYS A 24 -6.70 3.92 -30.87
C LYS A 24 -5.26 4.38 -30.61
N PHE A 25 -4.81 4.36 -29.36
CA PHE A 25 -3.40 4.60 -29.01
C PHE A 25 -2.51 3.35 -29.08
N MET A 26 -3.07 2.15 -29.29
CA MET A 26 -2.30 0.90 -29.18
C MET A 26 -1.72 0.36 -30.51
N SER A 27 -1.92 1.02 -31.66
CA SER A 27 -1.43 0.49 -32.95
C SER A 27 -0.25 1.24 -33.59
N SER A 28 0.38 2.18 -32.90
CA SER A 28 1.58 2.85 -33.43
C SER A 28 2.60 3.13 -32.32
N GLY A 29 3.41 2.12 -32.00
CA GLY A 29 4.54 2.27 -31.10
C GLY A 29 4.80 1.00 -30.31
N SER A 30 5.86 0.27 -30.65
CA SER A 30 6.45 -0.79 -29.83
C SER A 30 7.15 -0.18 -28.61
N GLY A 31 6.37 0.45 -27.74
CA GLY A 31 6.81 1.05 -26.49
C GLY A 31 5.62 1.08 -25.55
N SER A 32 5.79 0.56 -24.34
CA SER A 32 4.81 0.67 -23.27
C SER A 32 4.21 2.08 -23.28
N PRO A 33 2.88 2.27 -23.25
CA PRO A 33 2.31 3.60 -23.19
C PRO A 33 2.94 4.31 -21.99
N ASP A 34 3.60 5.44 -22.24
CA ASP A 34 4.33 6.21 -21.24
C ASP A 34 3.32 6.94 -20.35
N LEU A 35 2.61 6.13 -19.56
CA LEU A 35 1.57 6.54 -18.65
C LEU A 35 2.25 7.25 -17.48
N SER A 36 1.71 8.42 -17.13
CA SER A 36 2.20 9.17 -15.98
C SER A 36 2.16 8.31 -14.70
N PRO A 37 3.05 8.55 -13.72
CA PRO A 37 3.03 7.81 -12.47
C PRO A 37 1.67 7.88 -11.74
N SER A 38 0.98 9.01 -11.87
CA SER A 38 -0.37 9.19 -11.32
C SER A 38 -1.42 8.35 -12.04
N LEU A 39 -1.33 8.16 -13.36
CA LEU A 39 -2.23 7.27 -14.10
C LEU A 39 -2.03 5.81 -13.71
N TRP A 40 -0.78 5.36 -13.58
CA TRP A 40 -0.48 4.02 -13.06
C TRP A 40 -1.04 3.80 -11.65
N TYR A 41 -0.93 4.82 -10.79
CA TYR A 41 -1.53 4.78 -9.46
C TYR A 41 -3.06 4.66 -9.50
N GLN A 42 -3.74 5.44 -10.35
CA GLN A 42 -5.19 5.37 -10.49
C GLN A 42 -5.64 4.02 -11.04
N LEU A 43 -4.90 3.46 -12.00
CA LEU A 43 -5.13 2.13 -12.53
C LEU A 43 -4.99 1.06 -11.44
N GLY A 44 -3.94 1.13 -10.61
CA GLY A 44 -3.76 0.25 -9.47
C GLY A 44 -4.92 0.35 -8.47
N CYS A 45 -5.38 1.56 -8.17
CA CYS A 45 -6.56 1.79 -7.33
C CYS A 45 -7.84 1.21 -7.94
N ALA A 46 -8.01 1.26 -9.26
CA ALA A 46 -9.13 0.65 -9.96
C ALA A 46 -9.09 -0.87 -9.83
N HIS A 47 -7.96 -1.51 -10.15
CA HIS A 47 -7.80 -2.96 -10.02
C HIS A 47 -8.01 -3.45 -8.58
N ALA A 48 -7.51 -2.71 -7.59
CA ALA A 48 -7.70 -3.03 -6.18
C ALA A 48 -9.18 -3.01 -5.77
N ARG A 49 -9.95 -2.03 -6.27
CA ARG A 49 -11.41 -1.94 -6.02
C ARG A 49 -12.20 -3.02 -6.75
N CYS A 50 -11.75 -3.43 -7.93
CA CYS A 50 -12.37 -4.51 -8.71
C CYS A 50 -12.00 -5.93 -8.21
N GLY A 51 -11.21 -6.05 -7.13
CA GLY A 51 -10.82 -7.35 -6.59
C GLY A 51 -9.75 -8.08 -7.40
N HIS A 52 -8.93 -7.35 -8.17
CA HIS A 52 -7.83 -7.89 -8.98
C HIS A 52 -6.46 -7.54 -8.37
N PRO A 53 -6.04 -8.20 -7.27
CA PRO A 53 -4.85 -7.79 -6.51
C PRO A 53 -3.55 -7.92 -7.31
N SER A 54 -3.38 -8.96 -8.13
CA SER A 54 -2.16 -9.15 -8.93
C SER A 54 -1.97 -8.03 -9.98
N GLN A 55 -3.06 -7.59 -10.60
CA GLN A 55 -3.04 -6.48 -11.56
C GLN A 55 -2.78 -5.15 -10.85
N ALA A 56 -3.35 -4.96 -9.65
CA ALA A 56 -3.07 -3.80 -8.81
C ALA A 56 -1.59 -3.70 -8.44
N VAL A 57 -0.97 -4.82 -8.03
CA VAL A 57 0.48 -4.88 -7.76
C VAL A 57 1.27 -4.45 -8.97
N SER A 58 0.98 -4.98 -10.17
CA SER A 58 1.71 -4.63 -11.39
C SER A 58 1.61 -3.12 -11.72
N ALA A 59 0.41 -2.54 -11.60
CA ALA A 59 0.19 -1.11 -11.84
C ALA A 59 0.91 -0.24 -10.80
N PHE A 60 0.86 -0.59 -9.51
CA PHE A 60 1.58 0.14 -8.48
C PHE A 60 3.09 -0.02 -8.57
N GLN A 61 3.60 -1.17 -9.01
CA GLN A 61 5.03 -1.37 -9.31
C GLN A 61 5.50 -0.43 -10.41
N ARG A 62 4.72 -0.25 -11.48
CA ARG A 62 5.02 0.73 -12.53
C ARG A 62 5.08 2.15 -11.96
N ALA A 63 4.08 2.56 -11.17
CA ALA A 63 4.09 3.87 -10.51
C ALA A 63 5.30 4.06 -9.59
N ALA A 64 5.64 3.06 -8.78
CA ALA A 64 6.78 3.09 -7.88
C ALA A 64 8.13 3.05 -8.62
N SER A 65 8.21 2.40 -9.78
CA SER A 65 9.44 2.39 -10.59
C SER A 65 9.75 3.76 -11.19
N LEU A 66 8.71 4.52 -11.55
CA LEU A 66 8.85 5.89 -12.06
C LEU A 66 9.14 6.90 -10.94
N MET A 67 8.60 6.68 -9.73
CA MET A 67 8.86 7.51 -8.55
C MET A 67 9.27 6.65 -7.33
N PRO A 68 10.54 6.20 -7.25
CA PRO A 68 11.00 5.21 -6.27
C PRO A 68 11.09 5.72 -4.82
N HIS A 69 10.93 7.03 -4.62
CA HIS A 69 10.95 7.68 -3.31
C HIS A 69 9.60 8.29 -2.95
N HIS A 70 8.52 7.93 -3.64
CA HIS A 70 7.18 8.43 -3.33
C HIS A 70 6.49 7.52 -2.29
N PRO A 71 6.33 7.97 -1.02
CA PRO A 71 5.89 7.08 0.07
C PRO A 71 4.49 6.51 -0.16
N VAL A 72 3.59 7.28 -0.77
CA VAL A 72 2.21 6.84 -1.06
C VAL A 72 2.19 5.67 -2.04
N PHE A 73 3.07 5.69 -3.06
CA PHE A 73 3.09 4.63 -4.07
C PHE A 73 3.66 3.34 -3.49
N LEU A 74 4.72 3.46 -2.70
CA LEU A 74 5.30 2.33 -1.97
C LEU A 74 4.30 1.75 -0.95
N HIS A 75 3.53 2.59 -0.27
CA HIS A 75 2.50 2.16 0.67
C HIS A 75 1.37 1.38 -0.01
N GLU A 76 0.88 1.88 -1.15
CA GLU A 76 -0.19 1.24 -1.90
C GLU A 76 0.28 -0.05 -2.59
N LEU A 77 1.52 -0.07 -3.09
CA LEU A 77 2.17 -1.30 -3.55
C LEU A 77 2.26 -2.35 -2.44
N ALA A 78 2.79 -1.97 -1.27
CA ALA A 78 2.90 -2.86 -0.12
C ALA A 78 1.53 -3.42 0.31
N LYS A 79 0.50 -2.56 0.32
CA LYS A 79 -0.87 -2.96 0.61
C LYS A 79 -1.39 -3.96 -0.43
N ALA A 80 -1.14 -3.73 -1.72
CA ALA A 80 -1.55 -4.65 -2.77
C ALA A 80 -0.86 -6.01 -2.64
N CYS A 81 0.44 -6.04 -2.33
CA CYS A 81 1.18 -7.28 -2.03
C CYS A 81 0.58 -8.02 -0.82
N GLN A 82 0.20 -7.29 0.24
CA GLN A 82 -0.43 -7.88 1.42
C GLN A 82 -1.78 -8.53 1.09
N VAL A 83 -2.58 -7.90 0.22
CA VAL A 83 -3.87 -8.44 -0.24
C VAL A 83 -3.68 -9.63 -1.20
N SER A 84 -2.61 -9.63 -2.00
CA SER A 84 -2.27 -10.77 -2.86
C SER A 84 -1.65 -11.95 -2.10
N GLY A 85 -1.45 -11.84 -0.79
CA GLY A 85 -0.84 -12.87 0.07
C GLY A 85 0.69 -12.86 0.09
N ASP A 86 1.35 -11.96 -0.64
CA ASP A 86 2.80 -11.81 -0.60
C ASP A 86 3.21 -10.90 0.55
N HIS A 87 3.18 -11.46 1.76
CA HIS A 87 3.52 -10.76 2.99
C HIS A 87 5.01 -10.38 3.07
N ALA A 88 5.89 -11.12 2.40
CA ALA A 88 7.33 -10.82 2.35
C ALA A 88 7.62 -9.56 1.52
N ALA A 89 7.03 -9.46 0.33
CA ALA A 89 7.13 -8.24 -0.48
C ALA A 89 6.47 -7.04 0.22
N ALA A 90 5.31 -7.25 0.86
CA ALA A 90 4.64 -6.21 1.63
C ALA A 90 5.54 -5.66 2.74
N LEU A 91 6.21 -6.53 3.51
CA LEU A 91 7.14 -6.15 4.56
C LEU A 91 8.31 -5.30 4.03
N SER A 92 8.91 -5.71 2.91
CA SER A 92 10.01 -4.98 2.26
C SER A 92 9.57 -3.57 1.85
N HIS A 93 8.43 -3.46 1.18
CA HIS A 93 7.91 -2.16 0.73
C HIS A 93 7.46 -1.26 1.89
N PHE A 94 6.81 -1.78 2.93
CA PHE A 94 6.48 -0.99 4.13
C PHE A 94 7.74 -0.53 4.87
N SER A 95 8.79 -1.35 4.93
CA SER A 95 10.05 -0.96 5.54
C SER A 95 10.68 0.21 4.79
N ARG A 96 10.60 0.23 3.46
CA ARG A 96 11.04 1.38 2.64
C ARG A 96 10.16 2.62 2.86
N VAL A 97 8.84 2.46 3.04
CA VAL A 97 7.97 3.59 3.45
C VAL A 97 8.43 4.16 4.79
N LEU A 98 8.78 3.32 5.75
CA LEU A 98 9.23 3.75 7.08
C LEU A 98 10.64 4.35 7.08
N GLN A 99 11.52 3.97 6.14
CA GLN A 99 12.78 4.67 5.92
C GLN A 99 12.55 6.12 5.47
N LEU A 100 11.53 6.36 4.63
CA LEU A 100 11.18 7.70 4.15
C LEU A 100 10.32 8.48 5.15
N GLN A 101 9.47 7.78 5.90
CA GLN A 101 8.53 8.34 6.86
C GLN A 101 8.54 7.52 8.17
N PRO A 102 9.54 7.72 9.04
CA PRO A 102 9.69 6.91 10.26
C PRO A 102 8.51 7.01 11.24
N ARG A 103 7.77 8.12 11.20
CA ARG A 103 6.61 8.39 12.06
C ARG A 103 5.27 8.07 11.38
N ASN A 104 5.25 7.20 10.37
CA ASN A 104 4.01 6.80 9.70
C ASN A 104 3.33 5.64 10.45
N ALA A 105 2.42 5.97 11.37
CA ALA A 105 1.69 5.00 12.20
C ALA A 105 0.92 3.97 11.35
N ARG A 106 0.35 4.39 10.22
CA ARG A 106 -0.37 3.49 9.29
C ARG A 106 0.56 2.49 8.60
N ALA A 107 1.78 2.88 8.26
CA ALA A 107 2.77 1.99 7.68
C ALA A 107 3.30 0.97 8.72
N LEU A 108 3.56 1.42 9.96
CA LEU A 108 3.90 0.55 11.09
C LEU A 108 2.80 -0.48 11.35
N LEU A 109 1.54 -0.06 11.42
CA LEU A 109 0.38 -0.94 11.56
C LEU A 109 0.37 -2.05 10.51
N ARG A 110 0.50 -1.67 9.23
CA ARG A 110 0.42 -2.63 8.13
C ARG A 110 1.64 -3.55 8.07
N ARG A 111 2.83 -3.05 8.39
CA ARG A 111 4.05 -3.87 8.52
C ARG A 111 3.91 -4.88 9.65
N GLY A 112 3.41 -4.47 10.82
CA GLY A 112 3.10 -5.37 11.93
C GLY A 112 2.10 -6.47 11.56
N LEU A 113 1.06 -6.15 10.77
CA LEU A 113 0.12 -7.16 10.26
C LEU A 113 0.77 -8.13 9.25
N ALA A 114 1.67 -7.65 8.39
CA ALA A 114 2.42 -8.50 7.48
C ALA A 114 3.41 -9.42 8.24
N LEU A 115 4.09 -8.89 9.26
CA LEU A 115 4.96 -9.63 10.16
C LEU A 115 4.19 -10.74 10.91
N LYS A 116 3.00 -10.42 11.42
CA LYS A 116 2.09 -11.42 12.02
C LYS A 116 1.79 -12.56 11.06
N ALA A 117 1.46 -12.25 9.80
CA ALA A 117 1.16 -13.27 8.79
C ALA A 117 2.39 -14.15 8.46
N LEU A 118 3.59 -13.58 8.58
CA LEU A 118 4.87 -14.30 8.48
C LEU A 118 5.30 -15.00 9.79
N ARG A 119 4.48 -14.98 10.84
CA ARG A 119 4.77 -15.52 12.17
C ARG A 119 5.98 -14.89 12.89
N ARG A 120 6.32 -13.64 12.55
CA ARG A 120 7.36 -12.85 13.21
C ARG A 120 6.70 -11.97 14.27
N TYR A 121 6.33 -12.58 15.39
CA TYR A 121 5.41 -11.99 16.36
C TYR A 121 6.06 -10.90 17.22
N GLU A 122 7.34 -11.04 17.55
CA GLU A 122 8.09 -10.06 18.35
C GLU A 122 8.18 -8.72 17.59
N GLU A 123 8.67 -8.75 16.36
CA GLU A 123 8.77 -7.57 15.49
C GLU A 123 7.40 -6.98 15.17
N ALA A 124 6.36 -7.83 15.02
CA ALA A 124 5.00 -7.35 14.85
C ALA A 124 4.52 -6.56 16.06
N ALA A 125 4.81 -7.04 17.28
CA ALA A 125 4.43 -6.34 18.51
C ALA A 125 5.16 -4.99 18.63
N GLU A 126 6.46 -4.93 18.32
CA GLU A 126 7.24 -3.68 18.31
C GLU A 126 6.61 -2.63 17.38
N ASP A 127 6.31 -3.01 16.14
CA ASP A 127 5.69 -2.12 15.15
C ASP A 127 4.32 -1.61 15.59
N LEU A 128 3.49 -2.50 16.13
CA LEU A 128 2.14 -2.16 16.59
C LEU A 128 2.17 -1.25 17.82
N LEU A 129 3.11 -1.48 18.74
CA LEU A 129 3.34 -0.60 19.89
C LEU A 129 3.85 0.78 19.44
N ALA A 130 4.78 0.82 18.50
CA ALA A 130 5.29 2.07 17.94
C ALA A 130 4.17 2.87 17.24
N ALA A 131 3.33 2.20 16.44
CA ALA A 131 2.17 2.82 15.81
C ALA A 131 1.22 3.44 16.86
N ARG A 132 0.91 2.69 17.92
CA ARG A 132 0.04 3.15 19.01
C ARG A 132 0.64 4.32 19.79
N ARG A 133 1.96 4.35 20.01
CA ARG A 133 2.64 5.50 20.64
C ARG A 133 2.54 6.77 19.80
N LEU A 134 2.58 6.64 18.47
CA LEU A 134 2.45 7.78 17.55
C LEU A 134 1.02 8.31 17.47
N GLU A 135 0.02 7.43 17.45
CA GLU A 135 -1.39 7.80 17.37
C GLU A 135 -2.22 7.09 18.46
N PRO A 136 -2.11 7.50 19.73
CA PRO A 136 -2.74 6.81 20.86
C PRO A 136 -4.27 6.88 20.87
N HIS A 137 -4.83 7.86 20.15
CA HIS A 137 -6.28 8.08 20.05
C HIS A 137 -6.89 7.42 18.80
N ASN A 138 -6.10 6.74 17.96
CA ASN A 138 -6.61 6.10 16.76
C ASN A 138 -7.21 4.72 17.11
N PRO A 139 -8.53 4.52 16.96
CA PRO A 139 -9.18 3.26 17.31
C PRO A 139 -8.70 2.10 16.43
N ALA A 140 -8.24 2.35 15.21
CA ALA A 140 -7.68 1.32 14.34
C ALA A 140 -6.37 0.72 14.87
N LEU A 141 -5.70 1.43 15.79
CA LEU A 141 -4.45 1.00 16.45
C LEU A 141 -4.69 0.41 17.85
N ARG A 142 -5.95 0.37 18.33
CA ARG A 142 -6.35 -0.38 19.53
C ARG A 142 -6.43 -1.88 19.22
N LEU A 143 -5.31 -2.44 18.77
CA LEU A 143 -5.18 -3.88 18.53
C LEU A 143 -4.88 -4.59 19.85
N ASP A 144 -5.55 -5.73 20.05
CA ASP A 144 -5.23 -6.63 21.15
C ASP A 144 -3.99 -7.46 20.77
N LEU A 145 -2.85 -7.12 21.37
CA LEU A 145 -1.58 -7.81 21.12
C LEU A 145 -1.60 -9.28 21.58
N ARG A 146 -2.51 -9.65 22.49
CA ARG A 146 -2.70 -11.05 22.91
C ARG A 146 -3.16 -11.94 21.75
N ALA A 147 -3.83 -11.35 20.76
CA ALA A 147 -4.27 -12.04 19.55
C ALA A 147 -3.16 -12.26 18.50
N LEU A 148 -1.91 -11.86 18.77
CA LEU A 148 -0.77 -12.16 17.91
C LEU A 148 -0.32 -13.61 18.01
N GLY A 149 -0.81 -14.40 18.98
CA GLY A 149 -0.41 -15.79 19.16
C GLY A 149 0.96 -15.85 19.82
N ASN A 150 0.95 -16.00 21.16
CA ASN A 150 2.10 -16.13 22.05
C ASN A 150 2.91 -14.86 22.39
N VAL A 151 2.28 -13.68 22.49
CA VAL A 151 2.92 -12.55 23.19
C VAL A 151 2.21 -12.37 24.54
N ASN A 152 2.79 -12.95 25.60
CA ASN A 152 2.13 -13.02 26.91
C ASN A 152 2.22 -11.74 27.75
N TYR A 153 3.12 -10.79 27.45
CA TYR A 153 3.10 -9.47 28.07
C TYR A 153 4.13 -8.55 27.41
N VAL A 154 3.90 -7.25 27.53
CA VAL A 154 4.94 -6.22 27.47
C VAL A 154 5.19 -5.87 28.93
N GLU A 155 6.39 -6.15 29.45
CA GLU A 155 6.78 -5.61 30.76
C GLU A 155 6.87 -4.09 30.62
N LEU A 156 5.85 -3.42 31.13
CA LEU A 156 6.03 -2.05 31.60
C LEU A 156 6.92 -2.18 32.85
N CYS A 157 7.97 -1.37 32.93
CA CYS A 157 8.91 -1.39 34.06
C CYS A 157 8.18 -1.53 35.40
N ALA A 158 8.81 -2.21 36.36
CA ALA A 158 8.27 -2.36 37.70
C ALA A 158 7.86 -0.99 38.26
N PRO A 159 6.76 -0.89 39.05
CA PRO A 159 6.32 0.39 39.59
C PRO A 159 7.45 1.06 40.38
N GLY A 160 8.00 2.17 39.86
CA GLY A 160 9.11 2.90 40.47
C GLY A 160 10.38 3.07 39.61
N GLU A 161 10.47 2.50 38.40
CA GLU A 161 11.64 2.65 37.50
C GLU A 161 11.26 3.29 36.14
N GLU A 162 10.56 4.44 36.15
CA GLU A 162 10.09 5.10 34.92
C GLU A 162 11.12 6.02 34.23
N ASP A 163 12.24 6.35 34.90
CA ASP A 163 13.13 7.45 34.46
C ASP A 163 14.40 7.03 33.70
N ASP A 164 14.84 5.75 33.75
CA ASP A 164 16.07 5.30 33.09
C ASP A 164 15.78 4.22 32.04
N VAL A 165 15.37 4.66 30.84
CA VAL A 165 15.23 3.78 29.67
C VAL A 165 16.62 3.36 29.18
N THR A 166 17.18 2.34 29.82
CA THR A 166 18.31 1.59 29.25
C THR A 166 17.75 0.43 28.42
N VAL A 167 17.96 0.51 27.12
CA VAL A 167 17.64 -0.57 26.19
C VAL A 167 18.62 -1.72 26.46
N VAL A 168 18.23 -2.65 27.32
CA VAL A 168 19.02 -3.86 27.56
C VAL A 168 18.57 -4.94 26.57
N THR A 169 19.41 -5.22 25.59
CA THR A 169 19.35 -6.45 24.78
C THR A 169 20.42 -7.39 25.31
N LYS A 170 20.04 -8.56 25.82
CA LYS A 170 21.00 -9.64 26.08
C LYS A 170 20.42 -11.02 25.78
N TYR A 171 21.26 -11.82 25.13
CA TYR A 171 21.33 -13.27 25.32
C TYR A 171 22.06 -13.58 26.63
#